data_AF-A0A7V3UFM4-F1
#
_entry.id   AF-A0A7V3UFM4-F1
#
_cell.length_a   1.000
_cell.length_b   1.000
_cell.length_c   1.000
_cell.angle_alpha   90.00
_cell.angle_beta   90.00
_cell.angle_gamma   90.00
#
_symmetry.space_group_name_H-M   'P 1'
#
loop_
_entity.id
_entity.type
_entity.pdbx_description
1 polymer ?
#
loop_
_entity_poly.entity_id
_entity_poly.type
_entity_poly.pdbx_seq_one_letter_code
_entity_poly.pdbx_strand_id
1 'polypeptide(L)'
;MKNIFTLLFTALAVVVVKAQRVDLDRFNFSVSYRHFPENPLPPSYKTYNVRIEASPSLGLGYTTAGLSDNILIEGLKKTEGTGHITVLAILDDIIFEKSELKERIQTTKDRQGNEVKKSFFSTEAEYSFAARMSVYDYKGETMVDNQILHDRTNRKNYKTSEFASADEASGYYTNKNHEIRTSLAKQLASSVIQQMNTWLNNEYGYPVQRVSDMLWVLNNKRHPEYNNHQKAWNDFKNAIVLMSADDPLEKVKEKMKPVIEFYENAKKMYTASDKEAKKLRYSCYYNLAKIYIYLDEPQKAKMEADALSMNDYDEKDGKYLRNMAEALENVLRKNNATTRHFSINTSAYESPVK
;
A
#
# COMPACT_ATOMS: atom_id res chain seq x y z
N MET A 1 1.97 73.94 -50.58
CA MET A 1 3.26 73.21 -50.46
C MET A 1 3.64 73.17 -48.99
N LYS A 2 3.84 71.95 -48.44
CA LYS A 2 4.79 71.55 -47.38
C LYS A 2 4.66 72.25 -45.99
N ASN A 3 4.66 71.62 -44.83
CA ASN A 3 4.88 70.25 -44.37
C ASN A 3 4.45 70.23 -42.89
N ILE A 4 3.43 69.45 -42.50
CA ILE A 4 3.31 68.97 -41.12
C ILE A 4 2.83 67.51 -41.24
N PHE A 5 3.79 66.59 -41.29
CA PHE A 5 3.51 65.17 -41.26
C PHE A 5 3.39 64.72 -39.81
N THR A 6 2.18 64.29 -39.48
CA THR A 6 1.68 63.70 -38.26
C THR A 6 2.56 62.54 -37.80
N LEU A 7 3.14 62.68 -36.60
CA LEU A 7 3.90 61.64 -35.92
C LEU A 7 3.02 61.08 -34.80
N LEU A 8 2.22 60.06 -35.11
CA LEU A 8 1.54 59.22 -34.12
C LEU A 8 1.01 57.96 -34.82
N PHE A 9 1.93 57.09 -35.23
CA PHE A 9 1.58 55.69 -35.49
C PHE A 9 1.77 54.94 -34.17
N THR A 10 0.67 54.77 -33.47
CA THR A 10 0.48 53.93 -32.29
C THR A 10 1.08 52.55 -32.57
N ALA A 11 2.21 52.25 -31.93
CA ALA A 11 2.71 50.89 -31.80
C ALA A 11 1.72 50.11 -30.91
N LEU A 12 0.65 49.60 -31.52
CA LEU A 12 -0.19 48.58 -30.91
C LEU A 12 0.66 47.30 -30.90
N ALA A 13 1.48 47.15 -29.86
CA ALA A 13 2.11 45.88 -29.54
C ALA A 13 0.99 44.91 -29.17
N VAL A 14 0.43 44.24 -30.18
CA VAL A 14 -0.37 43.04 -29.97
C VAL A 14 0.60 42.02 -29.38
N VAL A 15 0.61 41.92 -28.05
CA VAL A 15 1.17 40.74 -27.37
C VAL A 15 0.24 39.59 -27.76
N VAL A 16 0.53 38.97 -28.90
CA VAL A 16 -0.04 37.69 -29.26
C VAL A 16 0.56 36.72 -28.24
N VAL A 17 -0.10 36.55 -27.10
CA VAL A 17 0.09 35.38 -26.25
C VAL A 17 -0.37 34.21 -27.11
N LYS A 18 0.55 33.66 -27.90
CA LYS A 18 0.33 32.36 -28.53
C LYS A 18 0.10 31.41 -27.36
N ALA A 19 -1.14 30.96 -27.18
CA ALA A 19 -1.47 29.87 -26.28
C ALA A 19 -0.68 28.65 -26.75
N GLN A 20 0.51 28.49 -26.20
CA GLN A 20 1.38 27.39 -26.54
C GLN A 20 0.80 26.15 -25.90
N ARG A 21 0.70 25.07 -26.68
CA ARG A 21 0.13 23.81 -26.22
C ARG A 21 0.81 23.36 -24.93
N VAL A 22 0.03 23.12 -23.89
CA VAL A 22 0.45 22.54 -22.62
C VAL A 22 0.35 21.03 -22.77
N ASP A 23 1.49 20.37 -22.68
CA ASP A 23 1.60 18.92 -22.68
C ASP A 23 2.16 18.45 -21.35
N LEU A 24 1.38 17.66 -20.62
CA LEU A 24 1.72 17.23 -19.26
C LEU A 24 2.00 15.75 -19.28
N ASP A 25 3.15 15.36 -18.74
CA ASP A 25 3.52 13.97 -18.54
C ASP A 25 3.63 13.63 -17.07
N ARG A 26 3.49 12.34 -16.79
CA ARG A 26 3.62 11.78 -15.44
C ARG A 26 5.09 11.56 -15.12
N PHE A 27 5.54 12.18 -14.03
CA PHE A 27 6.87 11.96 -13.49
C PHE A 27 6.76 11.29 -12.14
N ASN A 28 7.24 10.04 -12.07
CA ASN A 28 7.06 9.19 -10.89
C ASN A 28 8.14 9.48 -9.84
N PHE A 29 7.76 9.33 -8.58
CA PHE A 29 8.65 9.35 -7.43
C PHE A 29 8.24 8.29 -6.41
N SER A 30 9.10 8.03 -5.45
CA SER A 30 8.81 7.13 -4.34
C SER A 30 9.07 7.82 -3.01
N VAL A 31 8.27 7.49 -2.01
CA VAL A 31 8.36 8.00 -0.64
C VAL A 31 8.10 6.89 0.35
N SER A 32 8.59 7.09 1.57
CA SER A 32 8.28 6.22 2.70
C SER A 32 7.89 7.01 3.93
N TYR A 33 6.89 6.53 4.66
CA TYR A 33 6.38 7.10 5.90
C TYR A 33 5.81 5.99 6.78
N ARG A 34 5.59 6.26 8.08
CA ARG A 34 4.92 5.30 8.97
C ARG A 34 3.42 5.28 8.68
N HIS A 35 2.86 4.09 8.49
CA HIS A 35 1.42 3.89 8.59
C HIS A 35 1.03 3.99 10.06
N PHE A 36 -0.09 4.65 10.35
CA PHE A 36 -0.63 4.77 11.70
C PHE A 36 -1.71 3.70 11.92
N PRO A 37 -1.82 3.17 13.15
CA PRO A 37 -2.82 2.18 13.46
C PRO A 37 -4.26 2.75 13.40
N GLU A 38 -5.19 1.87 13.06
CA GLU A 38 -6.63 2.13 13.11
C GLU A 38 -7.19 2.04 14.52
N ASN A 39 -6.56 1.36 15.46
CA ASN A 39 -7.00 1.34 16.85
C ASN A 39 -5.79 1.58 17.75
N PRO A 40 -5.27 2.82 17.80
CA PRO A 40 -4.04 3.12 18.53
C PRO A 40 -4.15 2.67 19.98
N LEU A 41 -3.15 1.90 20.41
CA LEU A 41 -3.02 1.49 21.79
C LEU A 41 -2.76 2.71 22.69
N PRO A 42 -3.09 2.62 23.99
CA PRO A 42 -2.66 3.61 24.96
C PRO A 42 -1.14 3.86 24.85
N PRO A 43 -0.64 5.11 24.98
CA PRO A 43 0.78 5.40 24.78
C PRO A 43 1.73 4.62 25.69
N SER A 44 1.25 4.15 26.85
CA SER A 44 2.00 3.30 27.78
C SER A 44 2.16 1.85 27.29
N TYR A 45 1.35 1.38 26.34
CA TYR A 45 1.37 0.00 25.86
C TYR A 45 2.49 -0.12 24.82
N LYS A 46 3.61 -0.71 25.23
CA LYS A 46 4.85 -0.75 24.42
C LYS A 46 5.32 -2.15 24.04
N THR A 47 4.72 -3.17 24.64
CA THR A 47 5.19 -4.55 24.51
C THR A 47 4.05 -5.50 24.19
N TYR A 48 4.37 -6.62 23.56
CA TYR A 48 3.40 -7.67 23.27
C TYR A 48 4.03 -9.05 23.46
N ASN A 49 3.19 -10.04 23.69
CA ASN A 49 3.56 -11.44 23.63
C ASN A 49 2.58 -12.21 22.75
N VAL A 50 3.02 -13.34 22.21
CA VAL A 50 2.25 -14.15 21.28
C VAL A 50 2.14 -15.57 21.83
N ARG A 51 0.94 -16.12 21.81
CA ARG A 51 0.66 -17.52 22.16
C ARG A 51 -0.03 -18.19 20.98
N ILE A 52 0.47 -19.35 20.59
CA ILE A 52 -0.07 -20.13 19.49
C ILE A 52 -0.45 -21.50 20.02
N GLU A 53 -1.72 -21.83 19.87
CA GLU A 53 -2.29 -23.14 20.13
C GLU A 53 -2.57 -23.79 18.79
N ALA A 54 -1.87 -24.87 18.47
CA ALA A 54 -2.01 -25.58 17.21
C ALA A 54 -2.46 -27.02 17.46
N SER A 55 -3.41 -27.51 16.67
CA SER A 55 -3.83 -28.91 16.74
C SER A 55 -2.63 -29.85 16.50
N PRO A 56 -2.42 -30.87 17.35
CA PRO A 56 -1.34 -31.84 17.15
C PRO A 56 -1.38 -32.53 15.77
N SER A 57 -2.57 -32.68 15.19
CA SER A 57 -2.77 -33.32 13.88
C SER A 57 -2.26 -32.51 12.70
N LEU A 58 -1.92 -31.23 12.89
CA LEU A 58 -1.26 -30.42 11.85
C LEU A 58 0.16 -30.90 11.52
N GLY A 59 0.79 -31.67 12.42
CA GLY A 59 2.07 -32.31 12.13
C GLY A 59 3.17 -31.33 11.73
N LEU A 60 3.15 -30.11 12.28
CA LEU A 60 4.00 -28.99 11.82
C LEU A 60 5.50 -29.27 11.97
N GLY A 61 5.90 -30.22 12.83
CA GLY A 61 7.28 -30.68 12.96
C GLY A 61 8.24 -29.67 13.59
N TYR A 62 7.76 -28.49 13.98
CA TYR A 62 8.46 -27.47 14.76
C TYR A 62 7.62 -27.07 15.98
N THR A 63 8.27 -26.52 17.02
CA THR A 63 7.58 -25.97 18.18
C THR A 63 6.79 -24.72 17.77
N THR A 64 5.62 -24.50 18.36
CA THR A 64 4.80 -23.29 18.14
C THR A 64 5.58 -21.99 18.42
N ALA A 65 6.68 -22.06 19.18
CA ALA A 65 7.62 -20.98 19.39
C ALA A 65 8.13 -20.36 18.07
N GLY A 66 8.56 -21.20 17.10
CA GLY A 66 9.07 -20.71 15.81
C GLY A 66 8.02 -19.99 14.97
N LEU A 67 6.74 -20.33 15.11
CA LEU A 67 5.66 -19.56 14.47
C LEU A 67 5.44 -18.21 15.15
N SER A 68 5.51 -18.19 16.48
CA SER A 68 5.31 -16.97 17.25
C SER A 68 6.35 -15.90 16.89
N ASP A 69 7.58 -16.30 16.55
CA ASP A 69 8.69 -15.41 16.20
C ASP A 69 8.48 -14.68 14.87
N ASN A 70 7.65 -15.23 14.01
CA ASN A 70 7.29 -14.61 12.74
C ASN A 70 6.10 -13.64 12.87
N ILE A 71 5.52 -13.50 14.07
CA ILE A 71 4.44 -12.56 14.33
C ILE A 71 5.04 -11.29 14.93
N LEU A 72 4.94 -10.19 14.16
CA LEU A 72 5.58 -8.92 14.43
C LEU A 72 4.55 -7.79 14.42
N ILE A 73 4.54 -7.00 15.50
CA ILE A 73 3.81 -5.73 15.56
C ILE A 73 4.84 -4.61 15.54
N GLU A 74 5.02 -3.98 14.38
CA GLU A 74 6.00 -2.92 14.17
C GLU A 74 5.74 -1.76 15.14
N GLY A 75 6.79 -1.30 15.80
CA GLY A 75 6.69 -0.24 16.80
C GLY A 75 6.38 -0.71 18.22
N LEU A 76 6.18 -2.01 18.45
CA LEU A 76 6.12 -2.63 19.78
C LEU A 76 7.27 -3.62 19.98
N LYS A 77 7.64 -3.88 21.23
CA LYS A 77 8.65 -4.88 21.59
C LYS A 77 8.01 -6.23 21.91
N LYS A 78 8.43 -7.30 21.24
CA LYS A 78 8.03 -8.67 21.61
C LYS A 78 8.72 -9.08 22.91
N THR A 79 7.99 -9.71 23.82
CA THR A 79 8.51 -10.20 25.10
C THR A 79 8.09 -11.64 25.35
N GLU A 80 8.96 -12.44 25.98
CA GLU A 80 8.66 -13.81 26.41
C GLU A 80 7.66 -13.88 27.58
N GLY A 81 7.69 -12.85 28.43
CA GLY A 81 6.79 -12.73 29.59
C GLY A 81 5.45 -12.08 29.23
N THR A 82 4.83 -11.44 30.21
CA THR A 82 3.64 -10.63 29.98
C THR A 82 4.02 -9.39 29.18
N GLY A 83 3.39 -9.22 28.02
CA GLY A 83 3.36 -7.97 27.27
C GLY A 83 2.17 -7.11 27.70
N HIS A 84 2.17 -5.84 27.29
CA HIS A 84 0.99 -4.97 27.46
C HIS A 84 -0.23 -5.49 26.70
N ILE A 85 -0.01 -6.20 25.60
CA ILE A 85 -1.03 -6.97 24.89
C ILE A 85 -0.57 -8.42 24.70
N THR A 86 -1.51 -9.35 24.79
CA THR A 86 -1.33 -10.77 24.46
C THR A 86 -2.13 -11.10 23.20
N VAL A 87 -1.44 -11.59 22.18
CA VAL A 87 -2.05 -12.15 20.98
C VAL A 87 -2.15 -13.67 21.15
N LEU A 88 -3.37 -14.20 21.14
CA LEU A 88 -3.63 -15.64 21.16
C LEU A 88 -4.12 -16.07 19.77
N ALA A 89 -3.42 -17.00 19.13
CA ALA A 89 -3.85 -17.63 17.89
C ALA A 89 -4.15 -19.11 18.10
N ILE A 90 -5.27 -19.56 17.56
CA ILE A 90 -5.70 -20.96 17.57
C ILE A 90 -5.74 -21.45 16.12
N LEU A 91 -4.95 -22.48 15.83
CA LEU A 91 -4.89 -23.16 14.54
C LEU A 91 -5.50 -24.56 14.70
N ASP A 92 -6.66 -24.77 14.11
CA ASP A 92 -7.35 -26.07 14.15
C ASP A 92 -6.71 -27.06 13.16
N ASP A 93 -7.26 -28.27 13.07
CA ASP A 93 -6.80 -29.31 12.17
C ASP A 93 -7.18 -29.08 10.69
N ILE A 94 -6.49 -29.83 9.82
CA ILE A 94 -6.88 -29.97 8.40
C ILE A 94 -7.76 -31.19 8.24
N ILE A 95 -8.99 -30.95 7.80
CA ILE A 95 -9.97 -32.00 7.53
C ILE A 95 -10.02 -32.22 6.02
N PHE A 96 -9.77 -33.46 5.58
CA PHE A 96 -10.00 -33.88 4.20
C PHE A 96 -11.37 -34.52 4.13
N GLU A 97 -12.25 -33.97 3.29
CA GLU A 97 -13.67 -34.34 3.27
C GLU A 97 -13.95 -35.36 2.17
N LYS A 98 -13.33 -35.15 1.01
CA LYS A 98 -13.48 -36.00 -0.15
C LYS A 98 -12.19 -36.05 -0.95
N SER A 99 -11.87 -37.21 -1.51
CA SER A 99 -10.86 -37.33 -2.55
C SER A 99 -11.43 -38.09 -3.74
N GLU A 100 -11.16 -37.60 -4.94
CA GLU A 100 -11.63 -38.18 -6.19
C GLU A 100 -10.47 -38.33 -7.18
N LEU A 101 -10.47 -39.42 -7.93
CA LEU A 101 -9.64 -39.57 -9.11
C LEU A 101 -10.28 -38.80 -10.27
N LYS A 102 -9.50 -37.93 -10.92
CA LYS A 102 -9.90 -37.19 -12.12
C LYS A 102 -9.05 -37.59 -13.31
N GLU A 103 -9.69 -37.71 -14.46
CA GLU A 103 -9.04 -37.92 -15.75
C GLU A 103 -9.15 -36.66 -16.61
N ARG A 104 -8.03 -36.28 -17.22
CA ARG A 104 -7.96 -35.26 -18.26
C ARG A 104 -7.49 -35.90 -19.56
N ILE A 105 -8.29 -35.79 -20.60
CA ILE A 105 -7.95 -36.28 -21.94
C ILE A 105 -7.35 -35.13 -22.75
N GLN A 106 -6.13 -35.31 -23.23
CA GLN A 106 -5.49 -34.41 -24.19
C GLN A 106 -5.59 -35.00 -25.59
N THR A 107 -6.26 -34.29 -26.50
CA THR A 107 -6.30 -34.65 -27.92
C THR A 107 -5.26 -33.84 -28.68
N THR A 108 -4.36 -34.52 -29.38
CA THR A 108 -3.36 -33.93 -30.29
C THR A 108 -3.52 -34.54 -31.67
N LYS A 109 -3.07 -33.86 -32.73
CA LYS A 109 -3.04 -34.45 -34.08
C LYS A 109 -1.65 -34.97 -34.41
N ASP A 110 -1.56 -36.16 -34.99
CA ASP A 110 -0.32 -36.69 -35.52
C ASP A 110 0.09 -35.99 -36.84
N ARG A 111 1.25 -36.37 -37.38
CA ARG A 111 1.77 -35.81 -38.65
C ARG A 111 0.92 -36.18 -39.87
N GLN A 112 0.05 -37.18 -39.76
CA GLN A 112 -0.91 -37.59 -40.80
C GLN A 112 -2.31 -36.95 -40.59
N GLY A 113 -2.48 -36.12 -39.57
CA GLY A 113 -3.73 -35.41 -39.27
C GLY A 113 -4.75 -36.21 -38.43
N ASN A 114 -4.40 -37.41 -37.95
CA ASN A 114 -5.28 -38.21 -37.11
C ASN A 114 -5.25 -37.74 -35.66
N GLU A 115 -6.37 -37.90 -34.94
CA GLU A 115 -6.47 -37.59 -33.52
C GLU A 115 -5.80 -38.67 -32.66
N VAL A 116 -4.80 -38.26 -31.88
CA VAL A 116 -4.17 -39.05 -30.81
C VAL A 116 -4.65 -38.52 -29.47
N LYS A 117 -5.28 -39.39 -28.68
CA LYS A 117 -5.75 -39.08 -27.32
C LYS A 117 -4.76 -39.61 -26.30
N LYS A 118 -4.37 -38.77 -25.35
CA LYS A 118 -3.54 -39.14 -24.21
C LYS A 118 -4.27 -38.78 -22.92
N SER A 119 -4.52 -39.78 -22.08
CA SER A 119 -5.13 -39.60 -20.77
C SER A 119 -4.09 -39.24 -19.72
N PHE A 120 -4.49 -38.39 -18.78
CA PHE A 120 -3.72 -37.95 -17.63
C PHE A 120 -4.58 -38.05 -16.39
N PHE A 121 -4.08 -38.68 -15.34
CA PHE A 121 -4.83 -38.96 -14.11
C PHE A 121 -4.26 -38.19 -12.92
N SER A 122 -5.10 -37.61 -12.09
CA SER A 122 -4.69 -36.93 -10.86
C SER A 122 -5.70 -37.18 -9.75
N THR A 123 -5.24 -37.19 -8.50
CA THR A 123 -6.14 -37.18 -7.34
C THR A 123 -6.40 -35.74 -6.93
N GLU A 124 -7.69 -35.39 -6.85
CA GLU A 124 -8.16 -34.11 -6.30
C GLU A 124 -8.78 -34.37 -4.93
N ALA A 125 -8.40 -33.59 -3.94
CA ALA A 125 -8.89 -33.72 -2.58
C ALA A 125 -9.40 -32.38 -2.05
N GLU A 126 -10.65 -32.38 -1.60
CA GLU A 126 -11.25 -31.24 -0.92
C GLU A 126 -10.88 -31.28 0.56
N TYR A 127 -10.43 -30.13 1.07
CA TYR A 127 -10.06 -29.98 2.47
C TYR A 127 -10.53 -28.65 3.05
N SER A 128 -10.68 -28.62 4.37
CA SER A 128 -10.99 -27.43 5.15
C SER A 128 -10.01 -27.25 6.31
N PHE A 129 -9.88 -26.00 6.77
CA PHE A 129 -9.00 -25.57 7.84
C PHE A 129 -9.61 -24.35 8.52
N ALA A 130 -9.43 -24.24 9.84
CA ALA A 130 -9.89 -23.08 10.60
C ALA A 130 -8.74 -22.49 11.43
N ALA A 131 -8.72 -21.17 11.52
CA ALA A 131 -7.81 -20.45 12.38
C ALA A 131 -8.44 -19.15 12.85
N ARG A 132 -8.21 -18.82 14.11
CA ARG A 132 -8.75 -17.63 14.77
C ARG A 132 -7.71 -16.96 15.65
N MET A 133 -7.92 -15.69 15.93
CA MET A 133 -7.08 -14.90 16.84
C MET A 133 -7.93 -14.13 17.84
N SER A 134 -7.42 -13.95 19.04
CA SER A 134 -7.95 -13.04 20.05
C SER A 134 -6.82 -12.18 20.60
N VAL A 135 -7.15 -10.95 21.02
CA VAL A 135 -6.19 -10.01 21.59
C VAL A 135 -6.72 -9.53 22.92
N TYR A 136 -5.88 -9.64 23.94
CA TYR A 136 -6.17 -9.21 25.30
C TYR A 136 -5.16 -8.17 25.74
N ASP A 137 -5.56 -7.25 26.61
CA ASP A 137 -4.60 -6.42 27.31
C ASP A 137 -4.02 -7.12 28.55
N TYR A 138 -2.99 -6.53 29.15
CA TYR A 138 -2.34 -7.07 30.35
C TYR A 138 -3.23 -7.08 31.60
N LYS A 139 -4.36 -6.37 31.58
CA LYS A 139 -5.38 -6.36 32.64
C LYS A 139 -6.40 -7.48 32.46
N GLY A 140 -6.33 -8.20 31.34
CA GLY A 140 -7.24 -9.29 30.99
C GLY A 140 -8.49 -8.83 30.24
N GLU A 141 -8.56 -7.57 29.81
CA GLU A 141 -9.67 -7.08 28.99
C GLU A 141 -9.53 -7.58 27.55
N THR A 142 -10.63 -8.10 26.99
CA THR A 142 -10.68 -8.53 25.60
C THR A 142 -10.73 -7.31 24.68
N MET A 143 -9.69 -7.13 23.89
CA MET A 143 -9.62 -6.08 22.86
C MET A 143 -10.24 -6.56 21.55
N VAL A 144 -9.95 -7.82 21.18
CA VAL A 144 -10.56 -8.49 20.04
C VAL A 144 -10.86 -9.93 20.40
N ASP A 145 -12.09 -10.35 20.12
CA ASP A 145 -12.55 -11.71 20.36
C ASP A 145 -12.71 -12.46 19.03
N ASN A 146 -12.11 -13.64 18.95
CA ASN A 146 -12.37 -14.63 17.90
C ASN A 146 -12.35 -14.08 16.45
N GLN A 147 -11.38 -13.23 16.12
CA GLN A 147 -11.13 -12.78 14.75
C GLN A 147 -10.82 -13.98 13.86
N ILE A 148 -11.69 -14.24 12.88
CA ILE A 148 -11.55 -15.35 11.94
C ILE A 148 -10.44 -15.01 10.93
N LEU A 149 -9.48 -15.93 10.78
CA LEU A 149 -8.38 -15.87 9.81
C LEU A 149 -8.55 -16.91 8.70
N HIS A 150 -9.02 -18.10 9.07
CA HIS A 150 -9.54 -19.10 8.13
C HIS A 150 -10.82 -19.68 8.71
N ASP A 151 -11.81 -19.87 7.85
CA ASP A 151 -13.08 -20.48 8.21
C ASP A 151 -13.16 -21.88 7.60
N ARG A 152 -13.60 -22.84 8.41
CA ARG A 152 -13.86 -24.21 7.96
C ARG A 152 -14.77 -24.23 6.75
N THR A 153 -15.80 -23.38 6.70
CA THR A 153 -16.79 -23.32 5.62
C THR A 153 -16.16 -23.04 4.26
N ASN A 154 -14.98 -22.41 4.22
CA ASN A 154 -14.21 -22.18 3.01
C ASN A 154 -13.40 -23.42 2.61
N ARG A 155 -14.03 -24.28 1.79
CA ARG A 155 -13.38 -25.47 1.22
C ARG A 155 -12.32 -25.08 0.19
N LYS A 156 -11.22 -25.84 0.19
CA LYS A 156 -10.10 -25.69 -0.74
C LYS A 156 -9.83 -27.02 -1.42
N ASN A 157 -9.29 -26.96 -2.63
CA ASN A 157 -8.93 -28.14 -3.40
C ASN A 157 -7.41 -28.29 -3.48
N TYR A 158 -6.93 -29.50 -3.20
CA TYR A 158 -5.57 -29.92 -3.47
C TYR A 158 -5.59 -30.87 -4.68
N LYS A 159 -4.67 -30.67 -5.63
CA LYS A 159 -4.52 -31.52 -6.81
C LYS A 159 -3.10 -32.08 -6.85
N THR A 160 -2.96 -33.40 -6.98
CA THR A 160 -1.65 -34.02 -7.20
C THR A 160 -1.12 -33.71 -8.62
N SER A 161 0.14 -34.06 -8.87
CA SER A 161 0.64 -34.15 -10.25
C SER A 161 -0.24 -35.08 -11.11
N GLU A 162 -0.13 -34.91 -12.42
CA GLU A 162 -0.78 -35.78 -13.40
C GLU A 162 0.13 -36.98 -13.72
N PHE A 163 -0.47 -38.17 -13.77
CA PHE A 163 0.17 -39.47 -14.01
C PHE A 163 -0.41 -40.15 -15.26
N ALA A 164 0.30 -41.16 -15.77
CA ALA A 164 -0.12 -41.86 -16.99
C ALA A 164 -1.20 -42.91 -16.73
N SER A 165 -1.35 -43.36 -15.48
CA SER A 165 -2.36 -44.34 -15.08
C SER A 165 -3.11 -43.92 -13.82
N ALA A 166 -4.34 -44.42 -13.69
CA ALA A 166 -5.20 -44.24 -12.52
C ALA A 166 -4.55 -44.79 -11.24
N ASP A 167 -3.93 -45.97 -11.33
CA ASP A 167 -3.29 -46.65 -10.20
C ASP A 167 -2.08 -45.88 -9.69
N GLU A 168 -1.25 -45.31 -10.58
CA GLU A 168 -0.14 -44.43 -10.19
C GLU A 168 -0.63 -43.19 -9.44
N ALA A 169 -1.69 -42.53 -9.94
CA ALA A 169 -2.25 -41.34 -9.31
C ALA A 169 -2.84 -41.62 -7.92
N SER A 170 -3.56 -42.72 -7.77
CA SER A 170 -4.15 -43.15 -6.49
C SER A 170 -3.08 -43.61 -5.49
N GLY A 171 -2.12 -44.42 -5.97
CA GLY A 171 -0.99 -44.91 -5.19
C GLY A 171 -0.10 -43.76 -4.70
N TYR A 172 0.17 -42.77 -5.55
CA TYR A 172 0.93 -41.58 -5.16
C TYR A 172 0.25 -40.84 -3.99
N TYR A 173 -1.04 -40.52 -4.13
CA TYR A 173 -1.77 -39.78 -3.08
C TYR A 173 -1.78 -40.54 -1.75
N THR A 174 -2.06 -41.85 -1.79
CA THR A 174 -2.10 -42.69 -0.59
C THR A 174 -0.74 -42.75 0.10
N ASN A 175 0.34 -43.00 -0.66
CA ASN A 175 1.69 -43.14 -0.12
C ASN A 175 2.27 -41.80 0.36
N LYS A 176 1.84 -40.68 -0.23
CA LYS A 176 2.34 -39.33 0.06
C LYS A 176 1.43 -38.50 0.95
N ASN A 177 0.31 -39.05 1.44
CA ASN A 177 -0.69 -38.33 2.23
C ASN A 177 -0.09 -37.58 3.43
N HIS A 178 0.85 -38.19 4.16
CA HIS A 178 1.52 -37.52 5.28
C HIS A 178 2.36 -36.31 4.84
N GLU A 179 3.12 -36.44 3.76
CA GLU A 179 3.91 -35.34 3.18
C GLU A 179 3.01 -34.22 2.65
N ILE A 180 1.91 -34.59 1.98
CA ILE A 180 0.89 -33.66 1.46
C ILE A 180 0.29 -32.85 2.62
N ARG A 181 -0.17 -33.53 3.68
CA ARG A 181 -0.72 -32.89 4.89
C ARG A 181 0.26 -31.94 5.55
N THR A 182 1.50 -32.38 5.73
CA THR A 182 2.56 -31.56 6.34
C THR A 182 2.85 -30.31 5.50
N SER A 183 2.90 -30.46 4.17
CA SER A 183 3.09 -29.35 3.24
C SER A 183 1.96 -28.33 3.32
N LEU A 184 0.70 -28.82 3.27
CA LEU A 184 -0.48 -27.97 3.41
C LEU A 184 -0.54 -27.26 4.76
N ALA A 185 -0.21 -27.95 5.85
CA ALA A 185 -0.19 -27.37 7.19
C ALA A 185 0.82 -26.23 7.29
N LYS A 186 2.03 -26.39 6.73
CA LYS A 186 3.03 -25.32 6.66
C LYS A 186 2.54 -24.13 5.85
N GLN A 187 1.93 -24.37 4.69
CA GLN A 187 1.37 -23.30 3.85
C GLN A 187 0.25 -22.52 4.57
N LEU A 188 -0.67 -23.24 5.22
CA LEU A 188 -1.78 -22.65 5.97
C LEU A 188 -1.29 -21.87 7.19
N ALA A 189 -0.33 -22.41 7.96
CA ALA A 189 0.27 -21.71 9.09
C ALA A 189 0.99 -20.43 8.66
N SER A 190 1.77 -20.47 7.57
CA SER A 190 2.39 -19.28 6.99
C SER A 190 1.35 -18.24 6.53
N SER A 191 0.25 -18.69 5.93
CA SER A 191 -0.86 -17.80 5.56
C SER A 191 -1.52 -17.16 6.77
N VAL A 192 -1.74 -17.92 7.86
CA VAL A 192 -2.25 -17.39 9.13
C VAL A 192 -1.33 -16.31 9.68
N ILE A 193 -0.02 -16.55 9.75
CA ILE A 193 0.96 -15.57 10.22
C ILE A 193 0.93 -14.29 9.37
N GLN A 194 0.88 -14.43 8.04
CA GLN A 194 0.79 -13.28 7.15
C GLN A 194 -0.46 -12.44 7.39
N GLN A 195 -1.62 -13.10 7.56
CA GLN A 195 -2.87 -12.41 7.89
C GLN A 195 -2.80 -11.72 9.24
N MET A 196 -2.27 -12.40 10.27
CA MET A 196 -2.07 -11.83 11.60
C MET A 196 -1.16 -10.61 11.55
N ASN A 197 0.00 -10.68 10.90
CA ASN A 197 0.90 -9.53 10.76
C ASN A 197 0.23 -8.35 10.06
N THR A 198 -0.52 -8.62 8.98
CA THR A 198 -1.22 -7.56 8.25
C THR A 198 -2.26 -6.90 9.15
N TRP A 199 -3.10 -7.70 9.81
CA TRP A 199 -4.15 -7.21 10.70
C TRP A 199 -3.56 -6.48 11.90
N LEU A 200 -2.64 -7.10 12.65
CA LEU A 200 -2.05 -6.52 13.86
C LEU A 200 -1.29 -5.21 13.58
N ASN A 201 -0.61 -5.10 12.43
CA ASN A 201 0.07 -3.86 12.07
C ASN A 201 -0.88 -2.76 11.60
N ASN A 202 -1.98 -3.10 10.96
CA ASN A 202 -3.03 -2.12 10.64
C ASN A 202 -3.74 -1.65 11.91
N GLU A 203 -3.93 -2.53 12.88
CA GLU A 203 -4.70 -2.24 14.09
C GLU A 203 -3.88 -1.55 15.17
N TYR A 204 -2.63 -1.97 15.38
CA TYR A 204 -1.82 -1.57 16.53
C TYR A 204 -0.39 -1.14 16.18
N GLY A 205 0.10 -1.54 15.01
CA GLY A 205 1.49 -1.31 14.62
C GLY A 205 1.72 0.01 13.88
N TYR A 206 2.99 0.26 13.58
CA TYR A 206 3.46 1.43 12.84
C TYR A 206 4.35 1.02 11.66
N PRO A 207 3.85 0.19 10.71
CA PRO A 207 4.71 -0.34 9.67
C PRO A 207 5.20 0.75 8.72
N VAL A 208 6.39 0.59 8.16
CA VAL A 208 6.89 1.49 7.12
C VAL A 208 6.16 1.22 5.81
N GLN A 209 5.39 2.21 5.35
CA GLN A 209 4.74 2.17 4.05
C GLN A 209 5.65 2.79 2.99
N ARG A 210 5.83 2.09 1.86
CA ARG A 210 6.51 2.63 0.67
C ARG A 210 5.48 2.83 -0.42
N VAL A 211 5.43 4.04 -0.98
CA VAL A 211 4.46 4.41 -2.01
C VAL A 211 5.19 4.96 -3.23
N SER A 212 4.75 4.53 -4.41
CA SER A 212 5.09 5.19 -5.67
C SER A 212 3.93 6.07 -6.09
N ASP A 213 4.23 7.30 -6.46
CA ASP A 213 3.23 8.29 -6.92
C ASP A 213 3.84 9.14 -8.02
N MET A 214 3.12 10.17 -8.49
CA MET A 214 3.56 11.00 -9.60
C MET A 214 3.18 12.47 -9.45
N LEU A 215 3.92 13.32 -10.14
CA LEU A 215 3.58 14.70 -10.39
C LEU A 215 3.36 14.93 -11.90
N TRP A 216 2.50 15.88 -12.23
CA TRP A 216 2.31 16.35 -13.60
C TRP A 216 3.37 17.39 -13.96
N VAL A 217 4.20 17.11 -14.94
CA VAL A 217 5.27 18.02 -15.37
C VAL A 217 5.10 18.37 -16.85
N LEU A 218 5.25 19.65 -17.17
CA LEU A 218 5.19 20.16 -18.52
C LEU A 218 6.34 19.56 -19.37
N ASN A 219 5.98 18.86 -20.45
CA ASN A 219 6.93 18.21 -21.35
C ASN A 219 7.05 18.90 -22.73
N ASN A 220 6.25 19.93 -23.01
CA ASN A 220 6.42 20.69 -24.25
C ASN A 220 7.62 21.64 -24.15
N LYS A 221 8.76 21.24 -24.74
CA LYS A 221 10.02 22.02 -24.80
C LYS A 221 9.89 23.44 -25.37
N ARG A 222 8.86 23.71 -26.16
CA ARG A 222 8.65 25.04 -26.76
C ARG A 222 7.96 26.01 -25.79
N HIS A 223 7.21 25.48 -24.81
CA HIS A 223 6.46 26.28 -23.86
C HIS A 223 7.40 27.10 -22.97
N PRO A 224 7.14 28.41 -22.71
CA PRO A 224 8.03 29.26 -21.93
C PRO A 224 8.35 28.70 -20.53
N GLU A 225 7.37 28.07 -19.88
CA GLU A 225 7.54 27.45 -18.56
C GLU A 225 8.25 26.10 -18.53
N TYR A 226 8.63 25.54 -19.69
CA TYR A 226 9.21 24.20 -19.73
C TYR A 226 10.44 24.08 -18.82
N ASN A 227 11.40 24.99 -18.96
CA ASN A 227 12.63 24.96 -18.16
C ASN A 227 12.35 25.11 -16.67
N ASN A 228 11.38 25.95 -16.29
CA ASN A 228 11.02 26.17 -14.90
C ASN A 228 10.36 24.93 -14.28
N HIS A 229 9.43 24.28 -15.00
CA HIS A 229 8.84 23.00 -14.58
C HIS A 229 9.89 21.90 -14.42
N GLN A 230 10.82 21.78 -15.36
CA GLN A 230 11.89 20.79 -15.29
C GLN A 230 12.84 21.06 -14.11
N LYS A 231 13.15 22.33 -13.83
CA LYS A 231 13.92 22.72 -12.66
C LYS A 231 13.17 22.36 -11.36
N ALA A 232 11.90 22.73 -11.25
CA ALA A 232 11.08 22.42 -10.07
C ALA A 232 10.97 20.91 -9.82
N TRP A 233 10.86 20.10 -10.88
CA TRP A 233 10.91 18.64 -10.78
C TRP A 233 12.26 18.12 -10.26
N ASN A 234 13.38 18.67 -10.73
CA ASN A 234 14.69 18.28 -10.23
C ASN A 234 14.90 18.68 -8.77
N ASP A 235 14.46 19.88 -8.39
CA ASP A 235 14.50 20.35 -7.00
C ASP A 235 13.61 19.48 -6.10
N PHE A 236 12.42 19.09 -6.58
CA PHE A 236 11.52 18.15 -5.89
C PHE A 236 12.21 16.80 -5.64
N LYS A 237 12.83 16.18 -6.66
CA LYS A 237 13.55 14.91 -6.51
C LYS A 237 14.66 15.00 -5.46
N ASN A 238 15.41 16.09 -5.46
CA ASN A 238 16.49 16.33 -4.51
C ASN A 238 15.99 16.53 -3.07
N ALA A 239 14.79 17.07 -2.89
CA ALA A 239 14.16 17.21 -1.59
C ALA A 239 13.56 15.88 -1.10
N ILE A 240 12.79 15.21 -1.96
CA ILE A 240 11.97 14.06 -1.58
C ILE A 240 12.80 12.81 -1.27
N VAL A 241 13.98 12.66 -1.86
CA VAL A 241 14.90 11.53 -1.56
C VAL A 241 15.42 11.55 -0.12
N LEU A 242 15.34 12.69 0.57
CA LEU A 242 15.72 12.82 1.97
C LEU A 242 14.59 12.40 2.93
N MET A 243 13.40 12.11 2.40
CA MET A 243 12.26 11.67 3.19
C MET A 243 12.44 10.21 3.61
N SER A 244 12.38 9.97 4.91
CA SER A 244 12.45 8.65 5.53
C SER A 244 11.34 8.52 6.56
N ALA A 245 10.87 7.30 6.82
CA ALA A 245 9.84 7.06 7.83
C ALA A 245 10.33 7.36 9.26
N ASP A 246 11.64 7.31 9.49
CA ASP A 246 12.25 7.44 10.82
C ASP A 246 12.78 8.85 11.12
N ASP A 247 12.88 9.71 10.10
CA ASP A 247 13.50 11.02 10.21
C ASP A 247 12.48 12.17 10.14
N PRO A 248 12.60 13.19 10.99
CA PRO A 248 11.73 14.37 10.94
C PRO A 248 11.77 15.10 9.57
N LEU A 249 10.64 15.73 9.21
CA LEU A 249 10.44 16.34 7.89
C LEU A 249 11.11 17.70 7.67
N GLU A 250 11.74 18.31 8.67
CA GLU A 250 12.24 19.69 8.63
C GLU A 250 13.17 19.95 7.44
N LYS A 251 14.15 19.06 7.22
CA LYS A 251 15.10 19.16 6.09
C LYS A 251 14.40 19.02 4.74
N VAL A 252 13.40 18.15 4.66
CA VAL A 252 12.60 17.95 3.44
C VAL A 252 11.77 19.20 3.16
N LYS A 253 11.05 19.71 4.18
CA LYS A 253 10.23 20.92 4.10
C LYS A 253 11.07 22.12 3.67
N GLU A 254 12.26 22.29 4.23
CA GLU A 254 13.17 23.38 3.86
C GLU A 254 13.57 23.31 2.37
N LYS A 255 13.99 22.14 1.88
CA LYS A 255 14.34 21.96 0.47
C LYS A 255 13.15 21.99 -0.49
N MET A 256 11.94 21.74 0.01
CA MET A 256 10.72 21.79 -0.80
C MET A 256 10.20 23.22 -1.02
N LYS A 257 10.61 24.20 -0.19
CA LYS A 257 10.21 25.62 -0.32
C LYS A 257 10.29 26.18 -1.75
N PRO A 258 11.42 26.10 -2.48
CA PRO A 258 11.51 26.64 -3.84
C PRO A 258 10.56 25.93 -4.84
N VAL A 259 10.26 24.65 -4.62
CA VAL A 259 9.30 23.90 -5.46
C VAL A 259 7.88 24.38 -5.22
N ILE A 260 7.51 24.57 -3.94
CA ILE A 260 6.21 25.11 -3.55
C ILE A 260 6.04 26.52 -4.12
N GLU A 261 7.04 27.39 -3.93
CA GLU A 261 7.02 28.76 -4.43
C GLU A 261 6.85 28.81 -5.96
N PHE A 262 7.54 27.92 -6.68
CA PHE A 262 7.38 27.82 -8.13
C PHE A 262 5.92 27.55 -8.53
N TYR A 263 5.29 26.50 -7.98
CA TYR A 263 3.92 26.15 -8.35
C TYR A 263 2.90 27.20 -7.87
N GLU A 264 3.13 27.82 -6.70
CA GLU A 264 2.34 28.94 -6.19
C GLU A 264 2.35 30.15 -7.12
N ASN A 265 3.51 30.47 -7.70
CA ASN A 265 3.65 31.57 -8.63
C ASN A 265 3.10 31.23 -10.01
N ALA A 266 3.38 30.02 -10.51
CA ALA A 266 2.88 29.55 -11.80
C ALA A 266 1.35 29.55 -11.84
N LYS A 267 0.66 29.03 -10.82
CA LYS A 267 -0.81 28.99 -10.81
C LYS A 267 -1.47 30.38 -10.81
N LYS A 268 -0.76 31.41 -10.32
CA LYS A 268 -1.22 32.82 -10.30
C LYS A 268 -0.89 33.57 -11.59
N MET A 269 0.16 33.16 -12.31
CA MET A 269 0.56 33.80 -13.57
C MET A 269 -0.38 33.45 -14.72
N TYR A 270 -0.83 32.21 -14.79
CA TYR A 270 -1.70 31.73 -15.86
C TYR A 270 -3.16 31.82 -15.43
N THR A 271 -3.81 32.98 -15.55
CA THR A 271 -5.20 33.21 -15.09
C THR A 271 -6.27 33.10 -16.18
N ALA A 272 -5.85 33.01 -17.45
CA ALA A 272 -6.78 32.97 -18.57
C ALA A 272 -7.71 31.75 -18.50
N SER A 273 -8.93 31.90 -19.03
CA SER A 273 -9.96 30.84 -19.02
C SER A 273 -9.81 29.84 -20.18
N ASP A 274 -8.79 30.00 -21.02
CA ASP A 274 -8.50 29.07 -22.11
C ASP A 274 -8.00 27.72 -21.57
N LYS A 275 -8.13 26.70 -22.42
CA LYS A 275 -7.82 25.31 -22.07
C LYS A 275 -6.37 25.13 -21.62
N GLU A 276 -5.41 25.82 -22.24
CA GLU A 276 -3.99 25.63 -21.96
C GLU A 276 -3.62 26.25 -20.62
N ALA A 277 -4.10 27.46 -20.34
CA ALA A 277 -3.94 28.09 -19.03
C ALA A 277 -4.61 27.26 -17.90
N LYS A 278 -5.83 26.74 -18.14
CA LYS A 278 -6.50 25.81 -17.21
C LYS A 278 -5.68 24.55 -16.94
N LYS A 279 -5.11 23.93 -17.98
CA LYS A 279 -4.29 22.72 -17.86
C LYS A 279 -3.02 22.97 -17.05
N LEU A 280 -2.39 24.13 -17.24
CA LEU A 280 -1.19 24.49 -16.48
C LEU A 280 -1.51 24.74 -14.99
N ARG A 281 -2.57 25.49 -14.69
CA ARG A 281 -3.08 25.67 -13.32
C ARG A 281 -3.44 24.34 -12.67
N TYR A 282 -4.11 23.44 -13.41
CA TYR A 282 -4.43 22.09 -12.96
C TYR A 282 -3.18 21.37 -12.46
N SER A 283 -2.08 21.37 -13.24
CA SER A 283 -0.83 20.71 -12.81
C SER A 283 -0.24 21.32 -11.53
N CYS A 284 -0.34 22.63 -11.37
CA CYS A 284 0.18 23.32 -10.20
C CYS A 284 -0.62 22.98 -8.93
N TYR A 285 -1.95 23.07 -8.99
CA TYR A 285 -2.82 22.70 -7.86
C TYR A 285 -2.67 21.22 -7.50
N TYR A 286 -2.66 20.33 -8.50
CA TYR A 286 -2.46 18.89 -8.29
C TYR A 286 -1.13 18.60 -7.58
N ASN A 287 -0.03 19.17 -8.09
CA ASN A 287 1.29 18.91 -7.54
C ASN A 287 1.45 19.51 -6.14
N LEU A 288 0.94 20.71 -5.88
CA LEU A 288 0.96 21.31 -4.55
C LEU A 288 0.17 20.47 -3.55
N ALA A 289 -1.04 20.01 -3.91
CA ALA A 289 -1.82 19.13 -3.06
C ALA A 289 -1.06 17.84 -2.71
N LYS A 290 -0.44 17.17 -3.70
CA LYS A 290 0.42 15.98 -3.47
C LYS A 290 1.61 16.30 -2.56
N ILE A 291 2.32 17.39 -2.82
CA ILE A 291 3.46 17.82 -2.01
C ILE A 291 3.00 18.01 -0.55
N TYR A 292 1.92 18.75 -0.31
CA TYR A 292 1.41 18.98 1.04
C TYR A 292 0.91 17.71 1.73
N ILE A 293 0.31 16.77 1.00
CA ILE A 293 -0.04 15.44 1.54
C ILE A 293 1.22 14.74 2.06
N TYR A 294 2.32 14.74 1.31
CA TYR A 294 3.55 14.07 1.72
C TYR A 294 4.37 14.83 2.76
N LEU A 295 4.13 16.13 2.93
CA LEU A 295 4.73 16.94 4.00
C LEU A 295 3.92 16.94 5.31
N ASP A 296 2.88 16.11 5.39
CA ASP A 296 1.92 16.06 6.51
C ASP A 296 1.26 17.41 6.81
N GLU A 297 0.90 18.15 5.75
CA GLU A 297 0.19 19.44 5.84
C GLU A 297 -1.23 19.33 5.24
N PRO A 298 -2.13 18.51 5.83
CA PRO A 298 -3.41 18.17 5.21
C PRO A 298 -4.30 19.39 4.96
N GLN A 299 -4.24 20.43 5.80
CA GLN A 299 -5.03 21.64 5.60
C GLN A 299 -4.63 22.41 4.33
N LYS A 300 -3.33 22.54 4.08
CA LYS A 300 -2.83 23.15 2.83
C LYS A 300 -3.21 22.27 1.64
N ALA A 301 -3.07 20.95 1.76
CA ALA A 301 -3.46 20.03 0.70
C ALA A 301 -4.95 20.16 0.32
N LYS A 302 -5.85 20.30 1.30
CA LYS A 302 -7.28 20.53 1.06
C LYS A 302 -7.55 21.82 0.29
N MET A 303 -6.88 22.92 0.67
CA MET A 303 -7.03 24.19 -0.03
C MET A 303 -6.66 24.08 -1.51
N GLU A 304 -5.55 23.41 -1.81
CA GLU A 304 -5.10 23.19 -3.18
C GLU A 304 -6.00 22.22 -3.96
N ALA A 305 -6.52 21.19 -3.30
CA ALA A 305 -7.45 20.24 -3.88
C ALA A 305 -8.82 20.87 -4.20
N ASP A 306 -9.33 21.74 -3.33
CA ASP A 306 -10.56 22.51 -3.57
C ASP A 306 -10.39 23.46 -4.75
N ALA A 307 -9.26 24.16 -4.81
CA ALA A 307 -8.93 25.04 -5.93
C ALA A 307 -8.77 24.25 -7.25
N LEU A 308 -8.21 23.04 -7.19
CA LEU A 308 -8.15 22.12 -8.33
C LEU A 308 -9.56 21.76 -8.84
N SER A 309 -10.48 21.41 -7.94
CA SER A 309 -11.87 21.11 -8.29
C SER A 309 -12.58 22.31 -8.93
N MET A 310 -12.26 23.53 -8.50
CA MET A 310 -12.82 24.76 -9.06
C MET A 310 -12.17 25.20 -10.39
N ASN A 311 -11.06 24.59 -10.81
CA ASN A 311 -10.30 25.01 -11.99
C ASN A 311 -10.95 24.62 -13.34
N ASP A 312 -12.05 23.85 -13.32
CA ASP A 312 -12.86 23.52 -14.51
C ASP A 312 -12.03 22.89 -15.66
N TYR A 313 -11.18 21.92 -15.28
CA TYR A 313 -10.39 21.07 -16.19
C TYR A 313 -10.60 19.58 -15.88
N ASP A 314 -10.34 19.16 -14.63
CA ASP A 314 -10.68 17.83 -14.12
C ASP A 314 -11.00 17.92 -12.62
N GLU A 315 -12.30 17.91 -12.30
CA GLU A 315 -12.80 18.04 -10.93
C GLU A 315 -12.54 16.77 -10.09
N LYS A 316 -12.44 15.60 -10.74
CA LYS A 316 -12.37 14.30 -10.04
C LYS A 316 -11.07 14.17 -9.26
N ASP A 317 -9.96 14.65 -9.83
CA ASP A 317 -8.67 14.63 -9.15
C ASP A 317 -8.65 15.54 -7.92
N GLY A 318 -9.31 16.69 -7.97
CA GLY A 318 -9.48 17.56 -6.80
C GLY A 318 -10.25 16.86 -5.69
N LYS A 319 -11.38 16.21 -6.00
CA LYS A 319 -12.15 15.41 -5.02
C LYS A 319 -11.33 14.27 -4.43
N TYR A 320 -10.59 13.55 -5.27
CA TYR A 320 -9.72 12.46 -4.84
C TYR A 320 -8.63 12.94 -3.87
N LEU A 321 -7.90 14.02 -4.22
CA LEU A 321 -6.85 14.58 -3.39
C LEU A 321 -7.39 15.18 -2.09
N ARG A 322 -8.58 15.79 -2.14
CA ARG A 322 -9.27 16.25 -0.93
C ARG A 322 -9.56 15.09 0.03
N ASN A 323 -10.11 13.99 -0.48
CA ASN A 323 -10.38 12.80 0.33
C ASN A 323 -9.09 12.22 0.94
N MET A 324 -7.98 12.20 0.18
CA MET A 324 -6.68 11.80 0.72
C MET A 324 -6.22 12.72 1.86
N ALA A 325 -6.36 14.03 1.72
CA ALA A 325 -5.98 14.99 2.74
C ALA A 325 -6.88 14.92 3.99
N GLU A 326 -8.19 14.67 3.81
CA GLU A 326 -9.13 14.40 4.90
C GLU A 326 -8.79 13.11 5.65
N ALA A 327 -8.47 12.02 4.93
CA ALA A 327 -8.02 10.78 5.53
C ALA A 327 -6.73 10.98 6.33
N LEU A 328 -5.75 11.69 5.77
CA LEU A 328 -4.49 12.02 6.46
C LEU A 328 -4.73 12.81 7.75
N GLU A 329 -5.54 13.86 7.71
CA GLU A 329 -5.87 14.64 8.90
C GLU A 329 -6.54 13.77 9.97
N ASN A 330 -7.52 12.95 9.58
CA ASN A 330 -8.22 12.08 10.51
C ASN A 330 -7.28 11.07 11.18
N VAL A 331 -6.37 10.47 10.40
CA VAL A 331 -5.38 9.53 10.91
C VAL A 331 -4.43 10.21 11.90
N LEU A 332 -3.89 11.38 11.55
CA LEU A 332 -3.01 12.16 12.43
C LEU A 332 -3.72 12.53 13.74
N ARG A 333 -4.95 13.06 13.64
CA ARG A 333 -5.77 13.44 14.81
C ARG A 333 -6.09 12.25 15.70
N LYS A 334 -6.53 11.13 15.12
CA LYS A 334 -6.89 9.89 15.84
C LYS A 334 -5.70 9.32 16.61
N ASN A 335 -4.49 9.49 16.08
CA ASN A 335 -3.25 9.02 16.68
C ASN A 335 -2.54 10.09 17.54
N ASN A 336 -3.16 11.25 17.75
CA ASN A 336 -2.58 12.40 18.45
C ASN A 336 -1.17 12.76 17.93
N ALA A 337 -0.99 12.73 16.61
CA ALA A 337 0.28 12.93 15.94
C ALA A 337 0.21 14.15 15.01
N THR A 338 1.36 14.77 14.79
CA THR A 338 1.52 15.88 13.82
C THR A 338 2.24 15.46 12.55
N THR A 339 2.83 14.26 12.52
CA THR A 339 3.55 13.71 11.37
C THR A 339 3.60 12.18 11.40
N ARG A 340 3.68 11.56 10.22
CA ARG A 340 3.94 10.13 9.97
C ARG A 340 5.44 9.81 9.95
N HIS A 341 6.31 10.77 10.25
CA HIS A 341 7.76 10.62 10.17
C HIS A 341 8.38 10.75 11.57
N PHE A 342 8.64 9.60 12.19
CA PHE A 342 9.16 9.54 13.55
C PHE A 342 9.90 8.22 13.79
N SER A 343 10.98 8.30 14.56
CA SER A 343 11.74 7.12 14.96
C SER A 343 11.03 6.31 16.04
N ILE A 344 11.19 4.98 15.98
CA ILE A 344 10.73 4.07 17.04
C ILE A 344 11.91 3.27 17.56
N ASN A 345 12.20 3.40 18.86
CA ASN A 345 13.25 2.62 19.51
C ASN A 345 12.63 1.63 20.51
N THR A 346 12.41 0.40 20.07
CA THR A 346 11.81 -0.65 20.89
C THR A 346 12.75 -1.21 21.96
N SER A 347 14.06 -0.94 21.88
CA SER A 347 15.04 -1.54 22.82
C SER A 347 14.79 -1.14 24.28
N ALA A 348 14.37 0.12 24.49
CA ALA A 348 14.09 0.71 25.79
C ALA A 348 12.71 0.35 26.36
N TYR A 349 11.89 -0.42 25.65
CA TYR A 349 10.54 -0.76 26.12
C TYR A 349 10.60 -1.88 27.16
N GLU A 350 9.83 -1.71 28.23
CA GLU A 350 9.75 -2.63 29.36
C GLU A 350 8.37 -3.30 29.41
N SER A 351 8.31 -4.52 29.93
CA SER A 351 7.04 -5.20 30.21
C SER A 351 6.23 -4.45 31.27
N PRO A 352 4.90 -4.56 31.27
CA PRO A 352 4.07 -3.99 32.33
C PRO A 352 4.49 -4.55 33.70
N VAL A 353 4.54 -3.68 34.70
CA VAL A 353 4.63 -4.08 36.10
C VAL A 353 3.24 -4.54 36.52
N LYS A 354 3.13 -5.75 37.06
CA LYS A 354 1.87 -6.26 37.62
C LYS A 354 1.52 -5.61 38.94
#